data_AF-A0A849ATE8-F1
#
_entry.id   AF-A0A849ATE8-F1
#
_cell.length_a   1.000
_cell.length_b   1.000
_cell.length_c   1.000
_cell.angle_alpha   90.00
_cell.angle_beta   90.00
_cell.angle_gamma   90.00
#
_symmetry.space_group_name_H-M   'P 1'
#
loop_
_entity.id
_entity.type
_entity.pdbx_description
1 polymer ?
#
loop_
_entity_poly.entity_id
_entity_poly.type
_entity_poly.pdbx_seq_one_letter_code
_entity_poly.pdbx_strand_id
1 'polypeptide(L)' 'MKYTDELKARAVELVIHAQADPETANGAITRVANELGLSKETLRVWVRKHRRDC' A
#
# COMPACT_ATOMS: atom_id res chain seq x y z
N MET A 1 -0.09 -19.08 6.23
CA MET A 1 0.77 -17.87 6.14
C MET A 1 -0.09 -16.66 6.49
N LYS A 2 0.07 -16.08 7.68
CA LYS A 2 -0.69 -14.88 8.07
C LYS A 2 0.07 -13.65 7.58
N TYR A 3 -0.57 -12.83 6.74
CA TYR A 3 -0.12 -11.47 6.53
C TYR A 3 -0.24 -10.73 7.87
N THR A 4 0.89 -10.44 8.50
CA THR A 4 0.93 -9.72 9.78
C THR A 4 0.40 -8.30 9.59
N ASP A 5 -0.25 -7.76 10.61
CA ASP A 5 -0.73 -6.37 10.56
C ASP A 5 0.43 -5.37 10.42
N GLU A 6 1.63 -5.74 10.86
CA GLU A 6 2.87 -5.00 10.58
C GLU A 6 3.16 -4.89 9.08
N LEU A 7 3.03 -5.99 8.31
CA LEU A 7 3.22 -5.96 6.87
C LEU A 7 2.18 -5.06 6.20
N LYS A 8 0.92 -5.12 6.64
CA LYS A 8 -0.15 -4.27 6.10
C LYS A 8 0.14 -2.79 6.35
N ALA A 9 0.48 -2.44 7.59
CA ALA A 9 0.79 -1.08 7.99
C ALA A 9 1.98 -0.53 7.17
N ARG A 10 3.06 -1.30 7.07
CA ARG A 10 4.23 -0.94 6.26
C ARG A 10 3.88 -0.76 4.78
N ALA A 11 3.08 -1.66 4.22
CA ALA A 11 2.69 -1.58 2.81
C ALA A 11 1.82 -0.35 2.52
N VAL A 12 0.91 0.00 3.44
CA VAL A 12 0.08 1.21 3.34
C VAL A 12 0.92 2.47 3.49
N GLU A 13 1.85 2.51 4.44
CA GLU A 13 2.75 3.66 4.65
C GLU A 13 3.63 3.93 3.42
N LEU A 14 4.19 2.88 2.82
CA LEU A 14 4.96 3.00 1.57
C LEU A 14 4.12 3.56 0.42
N VAL A 15 2.85 3.16 0.31
CA VAL A 15 1.94 3.68 -0.71
C VAL A 15 1.57 5.14 -0.43
N ILE A 16 1.40 5.53 0.83
CA ILE A 16 1.13 6.93 1.20
C ILE A 16 2.34 7.80 0.88
N HIS A 17 3.54 7.34 1.26
CA HIS A 17 4.80 8.02 0.94
C HIS A 17 4.98 8.19 -0.57
N ALA A 18 4.82 7.12 -1.36
CA ALA A 18 4.92 7.21 -2.81
C ALA A 18 3.81 8.09 -3.44
N GLN A 19 2.65 8.24 -2.80
CA GLN A 19 1.62 9.18 -3.24
C GLN A 19 1.91 10.63 -2.84
N ALA A 20 2.79 10.88 -1.87
CA ALA A 20 3.20 12.23 -1.51
C ALA A 20 4.05 12.88 -2.62
N ASP A 21 4.81 12.07 -3.36
CA ASP A 21 5.57 12.51 -4.52
C ASP A 21 4.70 12.53 -5.79
N PRO A 22 4.45 13.70 -6.42
CA PRO A 22 3.60 13.79 -7.60
C PRO A 22 4.14 13.00 -8.80
N GLU A 23 5.46 12.79 -8.86
CA GLU A 23 6.14 11.99 -9.88
C GLU A 23 5.89 10.48 -9.70
N THR A 24 5.68 10.01 -8.47
CA THR A 24 5.52 8.57 -8.17
C THR A 24 4.12 8.18 -7.71
N ALA A 25 3.24 9.18 -7.51
CA ALA A 25 1.84 8.98 -7.16
C ALA A 25 1.11 8.11 -8.20
N ASN A 26 1.42 8.32 -9.48
CA ASN A 26 0.93 7.48 -10.56
C ASN A 26 1.63 6.12 -10.52
N GLY A 27 0.93 5.12 -9.99
CA GLY A 27 1.40 3.74 -9.93
C GLY A 27 2.07 3.34 -8.62
N ALA A 28 2.07 4.20 -7.59
CA ALA A 28 2.53 3.89 -6.24
C ALA A 28 2.06 2.51 -5.73
N ILE A 29 0.76 2.24 -5.87
CA ILE A 29 0.16 0.95 -5.50
C ILE A 29 0.76 -0.21 -6.30
N THR A 30 0.97 -0.05 -7.61
CA THR A 30 1.53 -1.12 -8.45
C THR A 30 2.98 -1.41 -8.08
N ARG A 31 3.76 -0.37 -7.78
CA ARG A 31 5.17 -0.48 -7.42
C ARG A 31 5.33 -1.21 -6.09
N VAL A 32 4.66 -0.73 -5.05
CA VAL A 32 4.70 -1.36 -3.72
C VAL A 32 4.13 -2.78 -3.73
N ALA A 33 3.09 -3.04 -4.53
CA ALA A 33 2.55 -4.38 -4.72
C ALA A 33 3.60 -5.33 -5.34
N ASN A 34 4.32 -4.89 -6.37
CA ASN A 34 5.38 -5.68 -6.98
C ASN A 34 6.57 -5.90 -6.02
N GLU A 35 6.97 -4.87 -5.26
CA GLU A 35 8.08 -4.98 -4.28
C GLU A 35 7.80 -5.97 -3.16
N LEU A 36 6.54 -6.06 -2.72
CA LEU A 36 6.12 -6.97 -1.65
C LEU A 36 5.57 -8.31 -2.16
N GLY A 37 5.49 -8.52 -3.47
CA GLY A 37 4.88 -9.71 -4.08
C GLY A 37 3.37 -9.83 -3.78
N LEU A 38 2.68 -8.71 -3.59
CA LEU A 38 1.26 -8.64 -3.28
C LEU A 38 0.43 -8.33 -4.53
N SER A 39 -0.85 -8.69 -4.50
CA SER A 39 -1.79 -8.20 -5.52
C SER A 39 -2.12 -6.74 -5.30
N LYS A 40 -2.17 -5.97 -6.39
CA LYS A 40 -2.59 -4.56 -6.42
C LYS A 40 -3.95 -4.34 -5.76
N GLU A 41 -4.88 -5.29 -5.92
CA GLU A 41 -6.21 -5.20 -5.31
C GLU A 41 -6.16 -5.30 -3.78
N THR A 42 -5.36 -6.22 -3.25
CA THR A 42 -5.14 -6.36 -1.80
C THR A 42 -4.62 -5.05 -1.21
N LEU A 43 -3.63 -4.44 -1.86
CA LEU A 43 -3.02 -3.21 -1.38
C LEU A 43 -4.00 -2.02 -1.45
N ARG A 44 -4.83 -1.92 -2.49
CA ARG A 44 -5.92 -0.93 -2.57
C ARG A 44 -6.91 -1.06 -1.41
N VAL A 45 -7.29 -2.28 -1.08
CA VAL A 45 -8.24 -2.55 0.02
C VAL A 45 -7.62 -2.11 1.34
N TRP A 46 -6.34 -2.39 1.59
CA TRP A 46 -5.66 -1.98 2.82
C TRP A 46 -5.55 -0.46 2.94
N VAL A 47 -5.15 0.25 1.87
CA VAL A 47 -5.06 1.72 1.87
C VAL A 47 -6.44 2.35 2.09
N ARG A 48 -7.49 1.84 1.43
CA ARG A 48 -8.87 2.30 1.65
C ARG A 48 -9.35 2.05 3.07
N LYS A 49 -8.99 0.91 3.65
CA LYS A 49 -9.35 0.55 5.02
C LYS A 49 -8.65 1.49 6.00
N HIS A 50 -7.33 1.64 5.89
CA HIS A 50 -6.55 2.58 6.71
C HIS A 50 -7.12 4.02 6.71
N ARG A 51 -7.57 4.54 5.55
CA ARG A 51 -8.20 5.87 5.48
C ARG A 51 -9.60 5.96 6.11
N ARG A 52 -10.26 4.83 6.38
CA ARG A 52 -11.56 4.80 7.08
C ARG A 52 -11.43 4.54 8.57
N ASP A 53 -10.34 3.91 9.00
CA ASP A 53 -10.08 3.57 10.40
C ASP A 53 -9.34 4.71 11.16
N CYS A 54 -8.79 5.71 10.45
CA CYS A 54 -8.33 7.01 10.99
C CYS A 54 -9.37 8.10 10.76
#